data_AF-A0A6Y0WM66-F1
#
_entry.id   AF-A0A6Y0WM66-F1
#
_cell.length_a   1.000
_cell.length_b   1.000
_cell.length_c   1.000
_cell.angle_alpha   90.00
_cell.angle_beta   90.00
_cell.angle_gamma   90.00
#
_symmetry.space_group_name_H-M   'P 1'
#
loop_
_entity.id
_entity.type
_entity.pdbx_description
1 polymer ?
#
loop_
_entity_poly.entity_id
_entity_poly.type
_entity_poly.pdbx_seq_one_letter_code
_entity_poly.pdbx_strand_id
1 'polypeptide(L)'
;MKQDNTHNAILYALRPMPGKAFTSELDRKFAAATMYIDLSPGEKSRTAEISGEINYYDHERYVNARLVGDSIRTIPIAPKTIPLTLNKPFSINLPQGIHYSVMLTDSQP
;
A
#
# COMPACT_ATOMS: atom_id res chain seq x y z
N MET A 1 12.75 14.05 23.29
CA MET A 1 12.98 13.79 21.86
C MET A 1 11.64 13.45 21.23
N LYS A 2 11.13 14.29 20.32
CA LYS A 2 9.98 13.91 19.48
C LYS A 2 10.48 12.82 18.56
N GLN A 3 10.10 11.57 18.82
CA GLN A 3 10.42 10.46 17.94
C GLN A 3 9.61 10.71 16.66
N ASP A 4 10.31 10.97 15.56
CA ASP A 4 9.70 11.23 14.27
C ASP A 4 8.73 10.09 13.94
N ASN A 5 7.46 10.42 13.74
CA ASN A 5 6.50 9.49 13.16
C ASN A 5 7.16 8.94 11.90
N THR A 6 7.50 7.65 11.92
CA THR A 6 8.19 7.02 10.79
C THR A 6 7.16 6.84 9.70
N HIS A 7 6.98 7.87 8.88
CA HIS A 7 6.07 7.85 7.75
C HIS A 7 6.72 7.10 6.60
N ASN A 8 6.28 5.87 6.37
CA ASN A 8 6.78 5.05 5.27
C ASN A 8 5.75 5.05 4.14
N ALA A 9 6.13 5.64 3.00
CA ALA A 9 5.36 5.56 1.77
C ALA A 9 5.89 4.42 0.90
N ILE A 10 5.04 3.42 0.63
CA ILE A 10 5.38 2.28 -0.23
C ILE A 10 4.50 2.33 -1.47
N LEU A 11 5.14 2.37 -2.64
CA LEU A 11 4.45 2.31 -3.93
C LEU A 11 4.42 0.87 -4.44
N TYR A 12 3.23 0.38 -4.77
CA TYR A 12 3.00 -0.92 -5.38
C TYR A 12 2.32 -0.75 -6.74
N ALA A 13 3.08 -1.00 -7.82
CA ALA A 13 2.56 -0.93 -9.17
C ALA A 13 1.81 -2.22 -9.54
N LEU A 14 0.61 -2.06 -10.09
CA LEU A 14 -0.31 -3.12 -10.45
C LEU A 14 -0.58 -3.06 -11.96
N ARG A 15 -0.45 -4.20 -12.62
CA ARG A 15 -0.72 -4.35 -14.05
C ARG A 15 -1.94 -5.25 -14.26
N PRO A 16 -2.76 -5.01 -15.30
CA PRO A 16 -3.77 -5.97 -15.74
C PRO A 16 -3.12 -7.33 -16.00
N MET A 17 -3.74 -8.40 -15.49
CA MET A 17 -3.22 -9.76 -15.68
C MET A 17 -3.76 -10.37 -16.98
N PRO A 18 -2.89 -10.84 -17.89
CA PRO A 18 -3.33 -11.54 -19.10
C PRO A 18 -4.20 -12.76 -18.76
N GLY A 19 -5.30 -12.96 -19.49
CA GLY A 19 -6.19 -14.12 -19.33
C GLY A 19 -7.08 -14.10 -18.08
N LYS A 20 -7.01 -13.07 -17.23
CA LYS A 20 -7.95 -12.91 -16.11
C LYS A 20 -9.31 -12.45 -16.63
N ALA A 21 -10.39 -13.07 -16.16
CA ALA A 21 -11.73 -12.53 -16.36
C ALA A 21 -11.86 -11.18 -15.65
N PHE A 22 -12.19 -10.13 -16.42
CA PHE A 22 -12.42 -8.81 -15.87
C PHE A 22 -13.83 -8.74 -15.27
N THR A 23 -13.91 -8.41 -14.00
CA THR A 23 -15.16 -8.22 -13.26
C THR A 23 -15.59 -6.75 -13.21
N SER A 24 -14.67 -5.84 -13.52
CA SER A 24 -14.91 -4.40 -13.62
C SER A 24 -14.05 -3.74 -14.70
N GLU A 25 -14.44 -2.55 -15.13
CA GLU A 25 -13.63 -1.71 -16.03
C GLU A 25 -12.25 -1.36 -15.45
N LEU A 26 -12.16 -1.25 -14.12
CA LEU A 26 -10.90 -0.94 -13.43
C LEU A 26 -9.89 -2.09 -13.53
N ASP A 27 -10.35 -3.33 -13.69
CA ASP A 27 -9.47 -4.50 -13.81
C ASP A 27 -8.64 -4.46 -15.11
N ARG A 28 -9.05 -3.63 -16.08
CA ARG A 28 -8.35 -3.39 -17.35
C ARG A 28 -7.35 -2.24 -17.29
N LYS A 29 -7.30 -1.50 -16.17
CA LYS A 29 -6.50 -0.29 -16.03
C LYS A 29 -5.19 -0.59 -15.31
N PHE A 30 -4.17 0.19 -15.63
CA PHE A 30 -2.95 0.19 -14.84
C PHE A 30 -3.23 0.86 -13.51
N ALA A 31 -2.66 0.37 -12.42
CA ALA A 31 -2.91 0.94 -11.11
C ALA A 31 -1.63 1.09 -10.29
N ALA A 32 -1.64 2.04 -9.38
CA ALA A 32 -0.60 2.22 -8.38
C ALA A 32 -1.27 2.34 -7.02
N ALA A 33 -0.94 1.41 -6.11
CA ALA A 33 -1.31 1.52 -4.71
C ALA A 33 -0.18 2.22 -3.95
N THR A 34 -0.47 3.38 -3.37
CA THR A 34 0.44 4.07 -2.46
C THR A 34 -0.04 3.81 -1.04
N MET A 35 0.78 3.13 -0.24
CA MET A 35 0.48 2.81 1.15
C MET A 35 1.28 3.72 2.06
N TYR A 36 0.61 4.31 3.05
CA TYR A 36 1.19 5.12 4.11
C TYR A 36 1.14 4.31 5.40
N ILE A 37 2.28 4.16 6.06
CA ILE A 37 2.38 3.45 7.33
C ILE A 37 3.00 4.39 8.35
N ASP A 38 2.23 4.70 9.39
CA ASP A 38 2.67 5.48 10.54
C ASP A 38 2.80 4.56 11.76
N LEU A 39 4.01 4.46 12.30
CA LEU A 39 4.29 3.64 13.48
C LEU A 39 4.20 4.50 14.75
N SER A 40 3.37 4.07 15.68
CA SER A 40 3.31 4.63 17.03
C SER A 40 4.32 3.96 17.97
N PRO A 41 4.85 4.69 18.97
CA PRO A 41 5.87 4.17 19.89
C PRO A 41 5.30 3.11 20.86
N GLY A 42 6.10 2.06 21.10
CA GLY A 42 5.85 1.01 22.09
C GLY A 42 7.03 0.02 22.19
N GLU A 43 7.38 -0.44 23.40
CA GLU A 43 8.62 -1.20 23.67
C GLU A 43 8.64 -2.63 23.08
N LYS A 44 7.48 -3.27 22.89
CA LYS A 44 7.36 -4.67 22.41
C LYS A 44 6.22 -4.91 21.41
N SER A 45 5.29 -3.98 21.32
CA SER A 45 4.17 -3.97 20.39
C SER A 45 4.09 -2.56 19.85
N ARG A 46 4.20 -2.40 18.53
CA ARG A 46 3.95 -1.12 17.86
C ARG A 46 2.58 -1.19 17.23
N THR A 47 1.82 -0.13 17.37
CA THR A 47 0.59 0.00 16.60
C THR A 47 0.95 0.73 15.31
N ALA A 48 0.59 0.16 14.17
CA ALA A 48 0.73 0.80 12.87
C ALA A 48 -0.64 1.33 12.45
N GLU A 49 -0.68 2.59 12.03
CA GLU A 49 -1.78 3.10 11.23
C GLU A 49 -1.42 2.94 9.76
N ILE A 50 -2.21 2.15 9.03
CA ILE A 50 -2.04 1.95 7.61
C ILE A 50 -3.18 2.65 6.88
N SER A 51 -2.84 3.57 5.99
CA SER A 51 -3.76 4.19 5.06
C SER A 51 -3.17 4.16 3.66
N GLY A 52 -3.87 4.71 2.68
CA GLY A 52 -3.34 4.74 1.31
C GLY A 52 -4.37 5.13 0.29
N GLU A 53 -4.00 4.94 -0.96
CA GLU A 53 -4.85 5.17 -2.10
C GLU A 53 -4.43 4.28 -3.27
N ILE A 54 -5.39 3.94 -4.12
CA ILE A 54 -5.16 3.23 -5.37
C ILE A 54 -5.55 4.16 -6.51
N ASN A 55 -4.56 4.58 -7.28
CA ASN A 55 -4.73 5.40 -8.48
C ASN A 55 -4.80 4.50 -9.71
N TYR A 56 -5.72 4.78 -10.63
CA TYR A 56 -5.91 4.03 -11.87
C TYR A 56 -5.59 4.91 -13.08
N TYR A 57 -5.04 4.30 -14.13
CA TYR A 57 -4.54 4.97 -15.32
C TYR A 57 -4.92 4.18 -16.59
N ASP A 58 -5.20 4.89 -17.67
CA ASP A 58 -5.45 4.26 -18.98
C ASP A 58 -4.19 3.70 -19.62
N HIS A 59 -3.03 4.29 -19.32
CA HIS A 59 -1.75 3.97 -19.95
C HIS A 59 -0.65 3.73 -18.92
N GLU A 60 0.24 2.81 -19.24
CA GLU A 60 1.43 2.55 -18.45
C GLU A 60 2.54 3.55 -18.80
N ARG A 61 2.82 4.49 -17.89
CA ARG A 61 3.90 5.47 -18.03
C ARG A 61 4.68 5.58 -16.73
N TYR A 62 6.01 5.46 -16.79
CA TYR A 62 6.86 5.54 -15.61
C TYR A 62 7.81 6.73 -15.65
N VAL A 63 7.97 7.41 -14.52
CA VAL A 63 9.01 8.42 -14.28
C VAL A 63 9.65 8.12 -12.93
N ASN A 64 10.98 8.01 -12.90
CA ASN A 64 11.74 7.64 -11.70
C ASN A 64 11.21 6.38 -11.00
N ALA A 65 10.94 5.33 -11.78
CA ALA A 65 10.36 4.04 -11.33
C ALA A 65 8.96 4.14 -10.68
N ARG A 66 8.25 5.27 -10.83
CA ARG A 66 6.88 5.46 -10.36
C ARG A 66 5.92 5.51 -11.53
N LEU A 67 4.79 4.82 -11.43
CA LEU A 67 3.71 4.95 -12.41
C LEU A 67 3.13 6.36 -12.28
N VAL A 68 3.07 7.09 -13.39
CA VAL A 68 2.67 8.50 -13.45
C VAL A 68 1.70 8.73 -14.60
N GLY A 69 0.96 9.83 -14.51
CA GLY A 69 -0.05 10.24 -15.48
C GLY A 69 -1.25 10.84 -14.77
N ASP A 70 -2.27 11.22 -15.53
CA ASP A 70 -3.53 11.66 -14.97
C ASP A 70 -4.30 10.44 -14.45
N SER A 71 -4.54 10.40 -13.14
CA SER A 71 -5.37 9.36 -12.52
C SER A 71 -6.80 9.53 -13.01
N ILE A 72 -7.35 8.51 -13.67
CA ILE A 72 -8.75 8.50 -14.10
C ILE A 72 -9.69 8.19 -12.92
N ARG A 73 -9.15 7.58 -11.87
CA ARG A 73 -9.88 7.27 -10.64
C ARG A 73 -8.90 7.04 -9.50
N THR A 74 -9.20 7.61 -8.35
CA THR A 74 -8.49 7.35 -7.10
C THR A 74 -9.47 6.74 -6.10
N ILE A 75 -9.10 5.59 -5.52
CA ILE A 75 -9.86 4.93 -4.47
C ILE A 75 -9.06 5.06 -3.16
N PRO A 76 -9.57 5.81 -2.16
CA PRO A 76 -8.89 5.90 -0.87
C PRO A 76 -8.99 4.56 -0.13
N ILE A 77 -7.92 4.21 0.58
CA ILE A 77 -7.89 3.11 1.53
C ILE A 77 -8.09 3.71 2.91
N ALA A 78 -9.23 3.37 3.53
CA ALA A 78 -9.56 3.85 4.86
C ALA A 78 -8.45 3.49 5.86
N PRO A 79 -8.04 4.41 6.75
CA PRO A 79 -7.07 4.14 7.78
C PRO A 79 -7.46 2.92 8.62
N LYS A 80 -6.48 2.06 8.88
CA LYS A 80 -6.62 0.88 9.73
C LYS A 80 -5.49 0.85 10.74
N THR A 81 -5.88 0.82 12.00
CA THR A 81 -4.97 0.66 13.13
C THR A 81 -4.78 -0.84 13.39
N ILE A 82 -3.55 -1.32 13.27
CA ILE A 82 -3.22 -2.74 13.47
C ILE A 82 -2.09 -2.90 14.50
N PRO A 83 -2.18 -3.90 15.40
CA PRO A 83 -1.05 -4.26 16.25
C PRO A 83 -0.02 -5.04 15.41
N LEU A 84 1.23 -4.58 15.42
CA LEU A 84 2.34 -5.32 14.84
C LEU A 84 3.14 -6.02 15.92
N THR A 85 3.41 -7.31 15.69
CA THR A 85 4.32 -8.12 16.50
C THR A 85 5.59 -8.37 15.70
N LEU A 86 6.73 -8.37 16.38
CA LEU A 86 8.02 -8.63 15.78
C LEU A 86 8.02 -9.95 15.00
N ASN A 87 8.55 -9.92 13.77
CA ASN A 87 8.69 -11.06 12.85
C ASN A 87 7.38 -11.81 12.55
N LYS A 88 6.23 -11.16 12.75
CA LYS A 88 4.92 -11.70 12.39
C LYS A 88 4.27 -10.83 11.34
N PRO A 89 3.98 -11.35 10.13
CA PRO A 89 3.29 -10.59 9.11
C PRO A 89 1.82 -10.37 9.50
N PHE A 90 1.32 -9.19 9.19
CA PHE A 90 -0.10 -8.86 9.23
C PHE A 90 -0.57 -8.56 7.82
N SER A 91 -1.59 -9.27 7.35
CA SER A 91 -2.15 -9.09 6.01
C SER A 91 -3.44 -8.27 6.06
N ILE A 92 -3.56 -7.31 5.16
CA ILE A 92 -4.80 -6.59 4.88
C ILE A 92 -5.26 -6.87 3.45
N ASN A 93 -6.56 -7.07 3.33
CA ASN A 93 -7.23 -7.09 2.03
C ASN A 93 -7.59 -5.65 1.67
N LEU A 94 -7.02 -5.20 0.56
CA LEU A 94 -7.34 -3.93 -0.06
C LEU A 94 -8.45 -4.13 -1.10
N PRO A 95 -9.06 -3.05 -1.62
CA PRO A 95 -10.03 -3.14 -2.71
C PRO A 95 -9.52 -3.97 -3.90
N GLN A 96 -10.45 -4.48 -4.71
CA GLN A 96 -10.13 -5.27 -5.92
C GLN A 96 -9.30 -6.54 -5.67
N GLY A 97 -9.34 -7.08 -4.46
CA GLY A 97 -8.64 -8.33 -4.10
C GLY A 97 -7.11 -8.18 -4.03
N ILE A 98 -6.61 -6.95 -3.85
CA ILE A 98 -5.18 -6.72 -3.65
C ILE A 98 -4.82 -7.15 -2.22
N HIS A 99 -3.83 -8.03 -2.09
CA HIS A 99 -3.29 -8.47 -0.81
C HIS A 99 -2.04 -7.65 -0.48
N TYR A 100 -2.04 -7.00 0.69
CA TYR A 100 -0.90 -6.27 1.21
C TYR A 100 -0.54 -6.81 2.57
N SER A 101 0.75 -7.06 2.82
CA SER A 101 1.25 -7.53 4.11
C SER A 101 2.34 -6.63 4.63
N VAL A 102 2.32 -6.41 5.95
CA VAL A 102 3.32 -5.63 6.67
C VAL A 102 3.90 -6.49 7.77
N MET A 103 5.21 -6.41 7.95
CA MET A 103 5.91 -7.11 9.01
C MET A 103 6.87 -6.15 9.70
N LEU A 104 6.77 -6.08 11.03
CA LEU A 104 7.77 -5.42 11.85
C LEU A 104 9.00 -6.34 11.94
N THR A 105 10.16 -5.84 11.56
CA THR A 105 11.44 -6.56 11.66
C THR A 105 12.40 -5.80 12.55
N ASP A 106 13.29 -6.51 13.22
CA ASP A 106 14.45 -5.88 13.85
C ASP A 106 15.41 -5.50 12.73
N SER A 107 15.51 -4.20 12.46
CA SER A 107 16.57 -3.69 11.60
C SER A 107 17.88 -3.87 12.38
N GLN A 108 18.64 -4.95 12.12
CA GLN A 108 20.03 -4.95 12.54
C GLN A 108 20.79 -3.88 11.74
N PRO A 109 21.64 -3.08 12.41
CA PRO A 109 22.48 -2.08 11.74
C PRO A 109 23.49 -2.71 10.77
#